data_AF-A0A8S3EV48-F1
#
_entry.id   AF-A0A8S3EV48-F1
#
_cell.length_a   1.000
_cell.length_b   1.000
_cell.length_c   1.000
_cell.angle_alpha   90.00
_cell.angle_beta   90.00
_cell.angle_gamma   90.00
#
_symmetry.space_group_name_H-M   'P 1'
#
loop_
_entity.id
_entity.type
_entity.pdbx_description
1 polymer ?
#
loop_
_entity_poly.entity_id
_entity_poly.type
_entity_poly.pdbx_seq_one_letter_code
_entity_poly.pdbx_strand_id
1 'polypeptide(L)'
;VWSFGMTLLNAFVGDTVFRLRGIRALNSVSHTKRDLKEILVKTLEKNTFARPDMNQLFRYNWFRDSAFFERIQKLIQSQTGKCLNLPYERLF
;
A
#
# COMPACT_ATOMS: atom_id res chain seq x y z
N VAL A 1 10.44 0.39 -0.35
CA VAL A 1 9.57 -0.80 -0.18
C VAL A 1 9.29 -1.12 1.29
N TRP A 2 10.30 -1.42 2.12
CA TRP A 2 10.06 -1.73 3.55
C TRP A 2 9.38 -0.59 4.30
N SER A 3 9.93 0.63 4.19
CA SER A 3 9.33 1.81 4.82
C SER A 3 7.90 2.06 4.35
N PHE A 4 7.61 1.78 3.07
CA PHE A 4 6.24 1.85 2.54
C PHE A 4 5.32 0.83 3.22
N GLY A 5 5.74 -0.42 3.37
CA GLY A 5 5.00 -1.45 4.08
C GLY A 5 4.72 -1.07 5.54
N MET A 6 5.71 -0.50 6.23
CA MET A 6 5.53 0.01 7.61
C MET A 6 4.55 1.19 7.67
N THR A 7 4.64 2.14 6.74
CA THR A 7 3.69 3.26 6.65
C THR A 7 2.27 2.78 6.40
N LEU A 8 2.08 1.84 5.47
CA LEU A 8 0.78 1.26 5.15
C LEU A 8 0.19 0.54 6.36
N LEU A 9 1.03 -0.20 7.10
CA LEU A 9 0.60 -0.90 8.31
C LEU A 9 0.19 0.08 9.42
N ASN A 10 0.99 1.12 9.66
CA ASN A 10 0.66 2.18 10.63
C ASN A 10 -0.67 2.87 10.26
N ALA A 11 -0.88 3.17 8.97
CA ALA A 11 -2.10 3.81 8.49
C ALA A 11 -3.33 2.90 8.69
N PHE A 12 -3.18 1.59 8.52
CA PHE A 12 -4.28 0.65 8.73
C PHE A 12 -4.59 0.43 10.21
N VAL A 13 -3.57 0.36 11.05
CA VAL A 13 -3.72 0.11 12.50
C VAL A 13 -4.10 1.37 13.27
N GLY A 14 -3.85 2.55 12.71
CA GLY A 14 -4.13 3.85 13.34
C GLY A 14 -3.12 4.25 14.42
N ASP A 15 -2.05 3.48 14.60
CA ASP A 15 -0.94 3.76 15.52
C ASP A 15 0.37 3.20 14.97
N THR A 16 1.49 3.67 15.51
CA THR A 16 2.83 3.15 15.23
C THR A 16 3.00 1.70 15.67
N VAL A 17 3.22 0.80 14.70
CA VAL A 17 3.33 -0.66 14.88
C VAL A 17 4.46 -1.07 15.84
N PHE A 18 5.50 -0.24 15.95
CA PHE A 18 6.57 -0.46 16.94
C PHE A 18 6.05 -0.45 18.38
N ARG A 19 4.95 0.26 18.66
CA ARG A 19 4.27 0.24 19.97
C ARG A 19 3.42 -1.03 20.16
N LEU A 20 3.03 -1.71 19.09
CA LEU A 20 2.07 -2.83 19.10
C LEU A 20 2.71 -4.22 18.98
N ARG A 21 3.96 -4.39 19.42
CA ARG A 21 4.72 -5.66 19.34
C ARG A 21 4.90 -6.22 17.90
N GLY A 22 4.98 -5.33 16.90
CA GLY A 22 5.44 -5.66 15.54
C GLY A 22 4.41 -6.34 14.63
N ILE A 23 4.90 -7.02 13.59
CA ILE A 23 4.11 -7.67 12.51
C ILE A 23 3.09 -8.71 13.05
N ARG A 24 3.21 -9.17 14.30
CA ARG A 24 2.23 -10.06 14.92
C ARG A 24 0.84 -9.43 15.03
N ALA A 25 0.75 -8.10 15.12
CA ALA A 25 -0.52 -7.37 15.09
C ALA A 25 -1.30 -7.62 13.78
N LEU A 26 -0.61 -7.91 12.69
CA LEU A 26 -1.20 -8.19 11.38
C LEU A 26 -2.00 -9.50 11.35
N ASN A 27 -1.71 -10.43 12.26
CA ASN A 27 -2.44 -11.68 12.42
C ASN A 27 -3.62 -11.56 13.38
N SER A 28 -3.64 -10.54 14.25
CA SER A 28 -4.76 -10.29 15.18
C SER A 28 -5.88 -9.45 14.56
N VAL A 29 -5.64 -8.75 13.44
CA VAL A 29 -6.69 -7.99 12.76
C VAL A 29 -7.45 -8.90 11.79
N SER A 30 -8.43 -9.62 12.33
CA SER A 30 -9.34 -10.53 11.62
C SER A 30 -10.14 -9.88 10.47
N HIS A 31 -10.27 -8.55 10.49
CA HIS A 31 -11.05 -7.77 9.51
C HIS A 31 -10.23 -7.21 8.33
N THR A 32 -8.95 -7.60 8.21
CA THR A 32 -8.08 -7.06 7.16
C THR A 32 -8.47 -7.64 5.78
N LYS A 33 -8.75 -6.78 4.79
CA LYS A 33 -8.95 -7.19 3.40
C LYS A 33 -7.75 -8.04 2.94
N ARG A 34 -8.03 -9.22 2.37
CA ARG A 34 -7.02 -10.21 1.95
C ARG A 34 -5.89 -9.59 1.10
N ASP A 35 -6.25 -8.71 0.18
CA ASP A 35 -5.30 -8.04 -0.73
C ASP A 35 -4.34 -7.09 0.01
N LEU A 36 -4.80 -6.43 1.08
CA LEU A 36 -3.95 -5.56 1.91
C LEU A 36 -2.95 -6.40 2.71
N LYS A 37 -3.40 -7.52 3.28
CA LYS A 37 -2.53 -8.45 4.00
C LYS A 37 -1.43 -9.00 3.10
N GLU A 38 -1.77 -9.32 1.85
CA GLU A 38 -0.80 -9.79 0.85
C GLU A 38 0.30 -8.75 0.59
N ILE A 39 -0.06 -7.48 0.33
CA ILE A 39 0.93 -6.41 0.12
C ILE A 39 1.81 -6.22 1.34
N LEU A 40 1.22 -6.21 2.54
CA LEU A 40 1.97 -6.02 3.77
C LEU A 40 2.99 -7.13 3.99
N VAL A 41 2.61 -8.39 3.75
CA VAL A 41 3.54 -9.54 3.84
C VAL A 41 4.68 -9.40 2.83
N LYS A 42 4.38 -9.02 1.59
CA LYS A 42 5.40 -8.89 0.53
C LYS A 42 6.35 -7.70 0.75
N THR A 43 5.83 -6.57 1.23
CA THR A 43 6.63 -5.36 1.49
C THR A 43 7.50 -5.48 2.74
N LEU A 44 7.05 -6.27 3.72
CA LEU A 44 7.74 -6.58 4.98
C LEU A 44 8.48 -7.93 4.95
N GLU A 45 8.78 -8.45 3.76
CA GLU A 45 9.64 -9.61 3.59
C GLU A 45 11.06 -9.29 4.09
N LYS A 46 11.59 -10.14 4.98
CA LYS A 46 12.90 -9.95 5.61
C LYS A 46 14.01 -10.09 4.58
N ASN A 47 13.85 -11.01 3.62
CA ASN A 47 14.80 -11.16 2.54
C ASN A 47 14.67 -9.98 1.55
N THR A 48 15.68 -9.13 1.50
CA THR A 48 15.75 -7.97 0.60
C THR A 48 15.55 -8.33 -0.86
N PHE A 49 16.09 -9.46 -1.32
CA PHE A 49 16.02 -9.86 -2.73
C PHE A 49 14.67 -10.45 -3.12
N ALA A 50 13.88 -10.89 -2.14
CA ALA A 50 12.51 -11.39 -2.36
C ALA A 50 11.46 -10.28 -2.29
N ARG A 51 11.84 -9.07 -1.85
CA ARG A 51 10.93 -7.92 -1.79
C ARG A 51 10.64 -7.41 -3.21
N PRO A 52 9.37 -7.21 -3.57
CA PRO A 52 9.05 -6.62 -4.86
C PRO A 52 9.49 -5.16 -4.92
N ASP A 53 9.87 -4.70 -6.10
CA ASP A 53 10.05 -3.27 -6.34
C ASP A 53 8.69 -2.53 -6.39
N MET A 54 8.72 -1.19 -6.46
CA MET A 54 7.48 -0.39 -6.47
C MET A 54 6.62 -0.63 -7.71
N ASN A 55 7.22 -0.91 -8.88
CA ASN A 55 6.48 -1.16 -10.11
C ASN A 55 5.75 -2.51 -10.05
N GLN A 56 6.38 -3.51 -9.45
CA GLN A 56 5.79 -4.82 -9.19
C GLN A 56 4.64 -4.73 -8.18
N LEU A 57 4.75 -3.86 -7.17
CA LEU A 57 3.68 -3.64 -6.18
C LEU A 57 2.40 -3.11 -6.81
N PHE A 58 2.47 -2.20 -7.78
CA PHE A 58 1.27 -1.68 -8.45
C PHE A 58 0.48 -2.75 -9.22
N ARG A 59 1.04 -3.95 -9.43
CA ARG A 59 0.34 -5.05 -10.09
C ARG A 59 -0.60 -5.82 -9.16
N TYR A 60 -0.52 -5.66 -7.85
CA TYR A 60 -1.37 -6.36 -6.89
C TYR A 60 -2.80 -5.78 -6.87
N ASN A 61 -3.79 -6.64 -6.59
CA ASN A 61 -5.23 -6.30 -6.69
C ASN A 61 -5.63 -5.10 -5.82
N TRP A 62 -5.00 -4.91 -4.67
CA TRP A 62 -5.27 -3.76 -3.80
C TRP A 62 -5.01 -2.41 -4.51
N PHE A 63 -4.04 -2.38 -5.44
CA PHE A 63 -3.74 -1.20 -6.25
C PHE A 63 -4.51 -1.18 -7.58
N ARG A 64 -5.38 -2.16 -7.85
CA ARG A 64 -6.22 -2.20 -9.06
C ARG A 64 -7.63 -1.65 -8.85
N ASP A 65 -7.94 -1.13 -7.66
CA ASP A 65 -9.19 -0.41 -7.40
C ASP A 65 -9.17 0.94 -8.13
N SER A 66 -9.58 0.93 -9.40
CA SER A 66 -9.62 2.12 -10.26
C SER A 66 -10.44 3.26 -9.64
N ALA A 67 -11.54 2.93 -8.96
CA ALA A 67 -12.38 3.92 -8.31
C ALA A 67 -11.68 4.62 -7.14
N PHE A 68 -10.82 3.93 -6.39
CA PHE A 68 -9.99 4.56 -5.36
C PHE A 68 -8.99 5.54 -5.97
N PHE A 69 -8.30 5.14 -7.03
CA PHE A 69 -7.31 5.99 -7.69
C PHE A 69 -7.91 7.23 -8.33
N GLU A 70 -9.07 7.09 -8.99
CA GLU A 70 -9.80 8.24 -9.52
C GLU A 70 -10.19 9.24 -8.41
N ARG A 71 -10.62 8.75 -7.24
CA ARG A 71 -10.93 9.62 -6.09
C ARG A 71 -9.69 10.37 -5.60
N ILE A 72 -8.54 9.69 -5.52
CA ILE A 72 -7.27 10.31 -5.11
C ILE A 72 -6.77 11.31 -6.16
N GLN A 73 -6.87 10.99 -7.46
CA GLN A 73 -6.52 11.88 -8.56
C GLN A 73 -7.35 13.18 -8.49
N LYS A 74 -8.68 13.05 -8.37
CA LYS A 74 -9.58 14.20 -8.20
C LYS A 74 -9.24 15.03 -6.96
N LEU A 75 -8.93 14.38 -5.84
CA LEU A 75 -8.53 15.06 -4.62
C LEU A 75 -7.23 15.85 -4.82
N ILE A 76 -6.18 15.24 -5.38
CA ILE A 76 -4.90 15.90 -5.65
C ILE A 76 -5.10 17.07 -6.61
N GLN A 77 -5.88 16.90 -7.68
CA GLN A 77 -6.17 17.95 -8.64
C GLN A 77 -6.90 19.12 -7.96
N SER A 78 -7.89 18.85 -7.10
CA SER A 78 -8.62 19.88 -6.37
C SER A 78 -7.75 20.67 -5.40
N GLN A 79 -6.76 20.02 -4.76
CA GLN A 79 -5.92 20.63 -3.72
C GLN A 79 -4.68 21.32 -4.29
N THR A 80 -4.14 20.82 -5.41
CA THR A 80 -2.83 21.25 -5.91
C THR A 80 -2.88 21.84 -7.33
N GLY A 81 -4.01 21.71 -8.03
CA GLY A 81 -4.14 22.07 -9.44
C GLY A 81 -3.38 21.14 -10.41
N LYS A 82 -2.72 20.08 -9.90
CA LYS A 82 -1.91 19.15 -10.69
C LYS A 82 -2.63 17.82 -10.90
N CYS A 83 -2.49 17.24 -12.09
CA CYS A 83 -2.99 15.89 -12.37
C CYS A 83 -1.93 14.84 -12.00
N LEU A 84 -2.35 13.81 -11.27
CA LEU A 84 -1.49 12.66 -10.96
C LEU A 84 -1.68 11.60 -12.05
N ASN A 85 -0.70 11.48 -12.96
CA ASN A 85 -0.68 10.40 -13.94
C ASN A 85 -0.09 9.15 -13.31
N LEU A 86 -0.87 8.08 -13.23
CA LEU A 86 -0.40 6.84 -12.61
C LEU A 86 0.48 6.06 -13.59
N PRO A 87 1.49 5.31 -13.09
CA PRO A 87 2.46 4.64 -13.97
C PRO A 87 1.83 3.64 -14.95
N TYR A 88 0.69 3.04 -14.58
CA TYR A 88 -0.02 2.08 -15.43
C TYR A 88 -0.86 2.75 -16.54
N GLU A 89 -1.14 4.06 -16.45
CA GLU A 89 -1.84 4.83 -17.49
C GLU A 89 -0.91 5.20 -18.66
N ARG A 90 0.42 4.99 -18.54
CA ARG A 90 1.39 5.20 -19.63
C ARG A 90 1.54 3.99 -20.57
N LEU A 91 0.82 2.90 -20.31
CA LEU A 91 0.91 1.66 -21.08
C LEU A 91 -0.19 1.52 -22.15
N PHE A 92 -0.99 2.57 -22.36
CA PHE A 92 -2.00 2.66 -23.41
C PHE A 92 -1.88 3.97 -24.16
#